data_AF-A0A6J7ZU47-F1
#
_entry.id   AF-A0A6J7ZU47-F1
#
_cell.length_a   1.000
_cell.length_b   1.000
_cell.length_c   1.000
_cell.angle_alpha   90.00
_cell.angle_beta   90.00
_cell.angle_gamma   90.00
#
_symmetry.space_group_name_H-M   'P 1'
#
loop_
_entity.id
_entity.type
_entity.pdbx_description
1 polymer ?
#
loop_
_entity_poly.entity_id
_entity_poly.type
_entity_poly.pdbx_seq_one_letter_code
_entity_poly.pdbx_strand_id
1 'polypeptide(L)'
;MSDILSFHIAICNGSTSCPNGGTCSLPDRCSCRPGFGGSGCKDINECSKNNGECNQYCKNLDGSHNCFCMDGFNLAKDGKMCEDINECLGITCLNNGSCVNVAGSYSCQCNQGFSGDLCQSDINECLLSNDTCDDQCINTNGSFYCKCNGGSSSLSGDGVSCIEIKPTPHKYQSTQIGNSMNEYEPVVVKEVVKVDGETVGQISSYDNIQIKGISQHNGQQRPDRETAEYENLVIFRK
;
A
#
# COMPACT_ATOMS: atom_id res chain seq x y z
N MET A 1 -53.77 -18.49 6.35
CA MET A 1 -53.57 -19.30 7.56
C MET A 1 -52.72 -18.45 8.49
N SER A 2 -53.36 -17.55 9.25
CA SER A 2 -53.98 -17.77 10.55
C SER A 2 -52.98 -17.44 11.66
N ASP A 3 -52.86 -16.15 11.97
CA ASP A 3 -52.51 -15.75 13.32
C ASP A 3 -53.66 -14.91 13.88
N ILE A 4 -54.34 -15.61 14.77
CA ILE A 4 -55.53 -15.29 15.53
C ILE A 4 -55.41 -13.89 16.16
N LEU A 5 -56.51 -13.13 16.13
CA LEU A 5 -56.75 -12.03 17.06
C LEU A 5 -56.50 -12.55 18.48
N SER A 6 -55.30 -12.33 18.98
CA SER A 6 -54.93 -12.69 20.34
C SER A 6 -55.52 -11.64 21.28
N PHE A 7 -56.83 -11.75 21.50
CA PHE A 7 -57.56 -11.04 22.54
C PHE A 7 -57.07 -11.56 23.91
N HIS A 8 -55.93 -11.06 24.37
CA HIS A 8 -55.46 -11.33 25.71
C HIS A 8 -56.13 -10.36 26.67
N ILE A 9 -57.05 -10.91 27.46
CA ILE A 9 -57.87 -10.21 28.45
C ILE A 9 -56.96 -9.66 29.55
N ALA A 10 -56.81 -8.35 29.63
CA ALA A 10 -56.30 -7.65 30.80
C ALA A 10 -57.49 -7.04 31.53
N ILE A 11 -57.66 -7.42 32.80
CA ILE A 11 -58.82 -7.07 33.64
C ILE A 11 -58.54 -5.72 34.28
N CYS A 12 -59.47 -4.78 34.13
CA CYS A 12 -59.35 -3.43 34.69
C CYS A 12 -59.51 -3.42 36.23
N ASN A 13 -59.93 -4.53 36.84
CA ASN A 13 -60.12 -4.70 38.29
C ASN A 13 -60.92 -3.54 38.93
N GLY A 14 -61.92 -3.00 38.22
CA GLY A 14 -62.71 -1.85 38.68
C GLY A 14 -62.02 -0.48 38.57
N SER A 15 -60.83 -0.40 37.98
CA SER A 15 -60.10 0.85 37.67
C SER A 15 -60.47 1.39 36.28
N THR A 16 -60.31 2.70 36.06
CA THR A 16 -60.46 3.35 34.75
C THR A 16 -59.18 3.32 33.91
N SER A 17 -58.05 2.88 34.47
CA SER A 17 -56.73 2.88 33.83
C SER A 17 -56.06 1.50 33.89
N CYS A 18 -55.32 1.17 32.83
CA CYS A 18 -54.48 -0.03 32.76
C CYS A 18 -53.00 0.30 32.99
N PRO A 19 -52.13 -0.70 33.26
CA PRO A 19 -50.68 -0.50 33.33
C PRO A 19 -50.14 0.16 32.06
N ASN A 20 -49.00 0.85 32.19
CA ASN A 20 -48.32 1.56 31.09
C ASN A 20 -49.24 2.54 30.33
N GLY A 21 -50.20 3.14 31.04
CA GLY A 21 -51.08 4.18 30.52
C GLY A 21 -52.11 3.70 29.50
N GLY A 22 -52.40 2.39 29.46
CA GLY A 22 -53.52 1.84 28.68
C GLY A 22 -54.89 2.30 29.21
N THR A 23 -55.92 2.17 28.37
CA THR A 23 -57.29 2.61 28.70
C THR A 23 -58.25 1.43 28.76
N CYS A 24 -59.24 1.49 29.65
CA CYS A 24 -60.29 0.47 29.73
C CYS A 24 -61.33 0.74 28.63
N SER A 25 -61.48 -0.21 27.71
CA SER A 25 -62.34 -0.07 26.52
C SER A 25 -63.64 -0.90 26.61
N LEU A 26 -63.64 -1.95 27.43
CA LEU A 26 -64.80 -2.78 27.82
C LEU A 26 -64.69 -3.08 29.33
N PRO A 27 -65.76 -3.58 30.01
CA PRO A 27 -65.78 -3.75 31.46
C PRO A 27 -64.55 -4.47 32.06
N ASP A 28 -63.85 -5.30 31.28
CA ASP A 28 -62.61 -5.98 31.68
C ASP A 28 -61.60 -6.15 30.52
N ARG A 29 -61.48 -5.15 29.65
CA ARG A 29 -60.48 -5.18 28.55
C ARG A 29 -59.65 -3.92 28.47
N CYS A 30 -58.34 -4.06 28.70
CA CYS A 30 -57.38 -3.02 28.38
C CYS A 30 -57.14 -2.88 26.88
N SER A 31 -57.23 -1.65 26.40
CA SER A 31 -56.61 -1.21 25.16
C SER A 31 -55.25 -0.61 25.48
N CYS A 32 -54.19 -1.30 25.07
CA CYS A 32 -52.82 -0.86 25.30
C CYS A 32 -52.43 0.29 24.35
N ARG A 33 -51.44 1.08 24.77
CA ARG A 33 -50.80 2.07 23.88
C ARG A 33 -49.98 1.34 22.79
N PRO A 34 -49.70 1.98 21.64
CA PRO A 34 -48.72 1.46 20.69
C PRO A 34 -47.40 1.08 21.39
N GLY A 35 -46.79 -0.03 20.99
CA GLY A 35 -45.58 -0.58 21.64
C GLY A 35 -45.85 -1.50 22.85
N PHE A 36 -47.12 -1.67 23.26
CA PHE A 36 -47.47 -2.51 24.42
C PHE A 36 -48.51 -3.59 24.07
N GLY A 37 -48.42 -4.75 24.71
CA GLY A 37 -49.28 -5.90 24.42
C GLY A 37 -49.48 -6.88 25.57
N GLY A 38 -50.32 -7.90 25.32
CA GLY A 38 -50.62 -8.98 26.26
C GLY A 38 -51.52 -8.58 27.45
N SER A 39 -51.80 -9.57 28.30
CA SER A 39 -52.57 -9.38 29.55
C SER A 39 -51.72 -8.60 30.56
N GLY A 40 -51.81 -7.27 30.51
CA GLY A 40 -51.05 -6.35 31.37
C GLY A 40 -50.36 -5.21 30.63
N CYS A 41 -50.56 -5.05 29.32
CA CYS A 41 -49.92 -4.00 28.52
C CYS A 41 -48.42 -3.90 28.78
N LYS A 42 -47.73 -5.04 28.73
CA LYS A 42 -46.28 -5.09 28.87
C LYS A 42 -45.64 -4.60 27.59
N ASP A 43 -44.46 -4.02 27.73
CA ASP A 43 -43.63 -3.60 26.62
C ASP A 43 -43.44 -4.75 25.62
N ILE A 44 -43.61 -4.44 24.34
CA ILE A 44 -43.34 -5.37 23.24
C ILE A 44 -41.88 -5.21 22.88
N ASN A 45 -41.10 -6.28 22.95
CA ASN A 45 -39.73 -6.23 22.48
C ASN A 45 -39.67 -6.32 20.95
N GLU A 46 -39.68 -5.20 20.24
CA GLU A 46 -39.64 -5.19 18.78
C GLU A 46 -38.35 -5.79 18.22
N CYS A 47 -37.24 -5.69 18.96
CA CYS A 47 -35.94 -6.25 18.56
C CYS A 47 -35.95 -7.79 18.51
N SER A 48 -36.84 -8.46 19.25
CA SER A 48 -36.95 -9.92 19.24
C SER A 48 -37.41 -10.47 17.88
N LYS A 49 -37.99 -9.62 17.01
CA LYS A 49 -38.48 -10.02 15.70
C LYS A 49 -37.76 -9.24 14.60
N ASN A 50 -37.07 -9.97 13.71
CA ASN A 50 -36.35 -9.39 12.58
C ASN A 50 -35.46 -8.19 12.98
N ASN A 51 -34.85 -8.23 14.17
CA ASN A 51 -34.04 -7.14 14.72
C ASN A 51 -34.75 -5.78 14.73
N GLY A 52 -36.08 -5.72 14.94
CA GLY A 52 -36.84 -4.47 14.88
C GLY A 52 -36.79 -3.78 13.51
N GLU A 53 -36.46 -4.53 12.45
CA GLU A 53 -36.17 -4.01 11.10
C GLU A 53 -34.94 -3.09 11.03
N CYS A 54 -34.08 -3.11 12.06
CA CYS A 54 -32.82 -2.41 12.07
C CYS A 54 -31.78 -3.14 11.21
N ASN A 55 -30.98 -2.38 10.45
CA ASN A 55 -29.93 -2.92 9.60
C ASN A 55 -28.80 -3.61 10.40
N GLN A 56 -28.38 -3.01 11.52
CA GLN A 56 -27.27 -3.53 12.34
C GLN A 56 -27.72 -3.86 13.76
N TYR A 57 -27.90 -2.86 14.63
CA TYR A 57 -28.21 -3.10 16.05
C TYR A 57 -29.56 -2.50 16.44
N CYS A 58 -30.41 -3.30 17.09
CA CYS A 58 -31.67 -2.86 17.68
C CYS A 58 -31.56 -2.81 19.20
N LYS A 59 -32.04 -1.70 19.78
CA LYS A 59 -32.22 -1.57 21.23
C LYS A 59 -33.69 -1.42 21.54
N ASN A 60 -34.21 -2.34 22.36
CA ASN A 60 -35.56 -2.25 22.86
C ASN A 60 -35.66 -1.16 23.92
N LEU A 61 -36.69 -0.33 23.84
CA LEU A 61 -37.01 0.72 24.79
C LEU A 61 -38.44 0.51 25.28
N ASP A 62 -38.85 1.18 26.35
CA ASP A 62 -40.23 1.08 26.81
C ASP A 62 -41.18 1.77 25.82
N GLY A 63 -42.05 0.99 25.17
CA GLY A 63 -43.05 1.44 24.20
C GLY A 63 -42.54 1.69 22.79
N SER A 64 -41.29 1.36 22.47
CA SER A 64 -40.66 1.54 21.15
C SER A 64 -39.30 0.84 21.09
N HIS A 65 -38.66 0.87 19.93
CA HIS A 65 -37.25 0.53 19.78
C HIS A 65 -36.49 1.60 18.99
N ASN A 66 -35.16 1.57 19.09
CA ASN A 66 -34.26 2.39 18.27
C ASN A 66 -33.24 1.50 17.56
N CYS A 67 -32.89 1.89 16.33
CA CYS A 67 -31.78 1.32 15.59
C CYS A 67 -30.50 2.12 15.82
N PHE A 68 -29.37 1.43 15.87
CA PHE A 68 -28.03 2.02 15.94
C PHE A 68 -27.11 1.33 14.95
N CYS A 69 -26.06 2.06 14.59
CA CYS A 69 -25.03 1.59 13.69
C CYS A 69 -23.75 1.29 14.46
N MET A 70 -22.98 0.34 13.95
CA MET A 70 -21.61 0.06 14.39
C MET A 70 -20.70 1.23 14.04
N ASP A 71 -19.51 1.25 14.64
CA ASP A 71 -18.48 2.24 14.32
C ASP A 71 -18.17 2.21 12.81
N GLY A 72 -17.95 3.39 12.21
CA GLY A 72 -17.76 3.55 10.78
C GLY A 72 -19.05 3.67 9.95
N PHE A 73 -20.22 3.76 10.59
CA PHE A 73 -21.50 3.91 9.90
C PHE A 73 -22.37 5.04 10.49
N ASN A 74 -23.15 5.69 9.64
CA ASN A 74 -24.16 6.68 10.04
C ASN A 74 -25.57 6.11 9.91
N LEU A 75 -26.44 6.43 10.86
CA LEU A 75 -27.87 6.09 10.78
C LEU A 75 -28.54 6.95 9.69
N ALA A 76 -29.12 6.29 8.70
CA ALA A 76 -29.83 6.93 7.61
C ALA A 76 -31.10 7.64 8.09
N LYS A 77 -31.67 8.48 7.22
CA LYS A 77 -32.86 9.29 7.54
C LYS A 77 -34.12 8.46 7.84
N ASP A 78 -34.16 7.22 7.39
CA ASP A 78 -35.25 6.29 7.69
C ASP A 78 -35.20 5.74 9.13
N GLY A 79 -34.12 6.04 9.87
CA GLY A 79 -33.90 5.60 11.24
C GLY A 79 -33.65 4.11 11.39
N LYS A 80 -33.36 3.39 10.29
CA LYS A 80 -33.22 1.92 10.27
C LYS A 80 -31.96 1.45 9.56
N MET A 81 -31.60 2.09 8.45
CA MET A 81 -30.45 1.70 7.65
C MET A 81 -29.17 2.35 8.15
N CYS A 82 -28.05 1.64 8.02
CA CYS A 82 -26.73 2.13 8.36
C CYS A 82 -25.93 2.31 7.08
N GLU A 83 -25.54 3.55 6.80
CA GLU A 83 -24.76 3.93 5.63
C GLU A 83 -23.29 4.04 6.03
N ASP A 84 -22.43 3.42 5.22
CA ASP A 84 -20.99 3.45 5.42
C ASP A 84 -20.44 4.88 5.39
N ILE A 85 -19.58 5.21 6.33
CA ILE A 85 -18.89 6.49 6.35
C ILE A 85 -17.71 6.38 5.39
N ASN A 86 -17.59 7.29 4.44
CA ASN A 86 -16.41 7.32 3.58
C ASN A 86 -15.29 8.16 4.22
N GLU A 87 -14.40 7.52 5.00
CA GLU A 87 -13.32 8.23 5.69
C GLU A 87 -12.26 8.76 4.71
N CYS A 88 -12.15 8.23 3.49
CA CYS A 88 -11.22 8.73 2.47
C CYS A 88 -11.52 10.17 2.02
N LEU A 89 -12.69 10.72 2.33
CA LEU A 89 -12.97 12.14 2.10
C LEU A 89 -12.24 13.07 3.08
N GLY A 90 -11.79 12.55 4.23
CA GLY A 90 -11.07 13.30 5.25
C GLY A 90 -9.65 12.82 5.52
N ILE A 91 -9.28 11.62 5.07
CA ILE A 91 -7.97 11.01 5.30
C ILE A 91 -7.10 11.05 4.05
N THR A 92 -5.81 11.31 4.27
CA THR A 92 -4.77 11.29 3.22
C THR A 92 -3.72 10.25 3.58
N CYS A 93 -3.50 9.30 2.68
CA CYS A 93 -2.39 8.36 2.78
C CYS A 93 -1.07 9.05 2.39
N LEU A 94 -0.01 8.83 3.16
CA LEU A 94 1.30 9.44 2.94
C LEU A 94 2.08 8.73 1.83
N ASN A 95 3.20 9.31 1.42
CA ASN A 95 4.11 8.75 0.41
C ASN A 95 3.40 8.33 -0.89
N ASN A 96 2.44 9.17 -1.31
CA ASN A 96 1.58 8.96 -2.48
C ASN A 96 0.73 7.68 -2.45
N GLY A 97 0.45 7.12 -1.26
CA GLY A 97 -0.46 6.01 -1.11
C GLY A 97 -1.89 6.37 -1.53
N SER A 98 -2.68 5.35 -1.87
CA SER A 98 -4.09 5.51 -2.28
C SER A 98 -5.04 5.09 -1.16
N CYS A 99 -5.99 5.95 -0.79
CA CYS A 99 -7.02 5.60 0.18
C CYS A 99 -8.11 4.75 -0.48
N VAL A 100 -8.52 3.69 0.20
CA VAL A 100 -9.61 2.80 -0.21
C VAL A 100 -10.65 2.75 0.91
N ASN A 101 -11.87 3.12 0.57
CA ASN A 101 -13.00 3.04 1.48
C ASN A 101 -13.47 1.59 1.61
N VAL A 102 -13.71 1.13 2.83
CA VAL A 102 -14.11 -0.25 3.15
C VAL A 102 -15.31 -0.20 4.09
N ALA A 103 -16.22 -1.17 4.04
CA ALA A 103 -17.37 -1.15 4.94
C ALA A 103 -16.94 -1.08 6.43
N GLY A 104 -17.27 0.03 7.10
CA GLY A 104 -16.98 0.33 8.50
C GLY A 104 -15.58 0.89 8.77
N SER A 105 -14.77 1.17 7.75
CA SER A 105 -13.40 1.68 7.91
C SER A 105 -12.78 2.15 6.58
N TYR A 106 -11.47 2.40 6.59
CA TYR A 106 -10.68 2.65 5.40
C TYR A 106 -9.36 1.88 5.47
N SER A 107 -8.66 1.83 4.34
CA SER A 107 -7.31 1.29 4.27
C SER A 107 -6.48 2.11 3.28
N CYS A 108 -5.21 2.35 3.63
CA CYS A 108 -4.26 2.93 2.70
C CYS A 108 -3.50 1.83 1.94
N GLN A 109 -3.57 1.87 0.61
CA GLN A 109 -2.70 1.09 -0.26
C GLN A 109 -1.39 1.85 -0.46
N CYS A 110 -0.33 1.34 0.17
CA CYS A 110 0.98 1.96 0.11
C CYS A 110 1.69 1.66 -1.20
N ASN A 111 2.42 2.66 -1.69
CA ASN A 111 3.35 2.45 -2.79
C ASN A 111 4.51 1.56 -2.34
N GLN A 112 5.19 0.98 -3.32
CA GLN A 112 6.38 0.18 -3.08
C GLN A 112 7.41 0.97 -2.23
N GLY A 113 8.04 0.28 -1.27
CA GLY A 113 8.99 0.89 -0.33
C GLY A 113 8.35 1.51 0.92
N PHE A 114 7.02 1.53 1.04
CA PHE A 114 6.34 2.12 2.21
C PHE A 114 5.35 1.17 2.89
N SER A 115 5.13 1.39 4.18
CA SER A 115 4.27 0.59 5.05
C SER A 115 3.61 1.43 6.16
N GLY A 116 2.74 0.78 6.95
CA GLY A 116 1.96 1.40 8.02
C GLY A 116 0.56 1.80 7.57
N ASP A 117 -0.33 2.05 8.55
CA ASP A 117 -1.76 2.29 8.30
C ASP A 117 -2.03 3.50 7.40
N LEU A 118 -1.13 4.49 7.41
CA LEU A 118 -1.19 5.68 6.56
C LEU A 118 0.00 5.75 5.60
N CYS A 119 0.72 4.65 5.38
CA CYS A 119 1.93 4.60 4.55
C CYS A 119 3.05 5.54 5.03
N GLN A 120 3.10 5.81 6.34
CA GLN A 120 4.03 6.76 6.96
C GLN A 120 5.45 6.21 7.12
N SER A 121 5.62 4.89 7.05
CA SER A 121 6.87 4.23 7.39
C SER A 121 7.59 3.80 6.12
N ASP A 122 8.81 4.26 5.96
CA ASP A 122 9.77 3.69 5.02
C ASP A 122 10.08 2.24 5.37
N ILE A 123 10.12 1.36 4.38
CA ILE A 123 10.52 -0.03 4.55
C ILE A 123 12.04 -0.09 4.40
N ASN A 124 12.74 -0.56 5.43
CA ASN A 124 14.18 -0.75 5.33
C ASN A 124 14.50 -2.11 4.68
N GLU A 125 14.75 -2.14 3.38
CA GLU A 125 15.01 -3.39 2.64
C GLU A 125 16.32 -4.07 3.07
N CYS A 126 17.27 -3.30 3.63
CA CYS A 126 18.50 -3.85 4.18
C CYS A 126 18.29 -4.66 5.46
N LEU A 127 17.12 -4.56 6.10
CA LEU A 127 16.74 -5.34 7.27
C LEU A 127 15.78 -6.49 6.97
N LEU A 128 15.23 -6.54 5.75
CA LEU A 128 14.26 -7.59 5.37
C LEU A 128 14.94 -8.92 5.05
N SER A 129 16.12 -8.89 4.45
CA SER A 129 16.90 -10.08 4.11
C SER A 129 18.39 -9.78 4.14
N ASN A 130 19.19 -10.77 4.51
CA ASN A 130 20.64 -10.71 4.39
C ASN A 130 21.11 -10.81 2.93
N ASP A 131 20.25 -11.26 2.01
CA ASP A 131 20.58 -11.45 0.59
C ASP A 131 20.10 -10.28 -0.29
N THR A 132 19.79 -9.13 0.30
CA THR A 132 19.32 -7.94 -0.45
C THR A 132 20.40 -7.37 -1.37
N CYS A 133 21.67 -7.44 -0.96
CA CYS A 133 22.84 -7.00 -1.72
C CYS A 133 23.98 -8.02 -1.53
N ASP A 134 24.84 -8.18 -2.54
CA ASP A 134 26.03 -9.03 -2.42
C ASP A 134 27.06 -8.50 -1.39
N ASP A 135 27.08 -7.20 -1.15
CA ASP A 135 28.08 -6.55 -0.28
C ASP A 135 27.46 -5.54 0.70
N GLN A 136 27.34 -4.26 0.33
CA GLN A 136 26.79 -3.22 1.22
C GLN A 136 25.41 -2.78 0.77
N CYS A 137 24.42 -2.89 1.65
CA CYS A 137 23.08 -2.32 1.46
C CYS A 137 22.95 -0.97 2.14
N ILE A 138 22.41 0.03 1.43
CA ILE A 138 22.09 1.35 1.96
C ILE A 138 20.60 1.62 1.75
N ASN A 139 19.90 1.84 2.86
CA ASN A 139 18.49 2.19 2.85
C ASN A 139 18.29 3.66 2.47
N THR A 140 17.29 3.95 1.66
CA THR A 140 16.85 5.31 1.30
C THR A 140 15.34 5.44 1.45
N ASN A 141 14.81 6.66 1.46
CA ASN A 141 13.37 6.84 1.63
C ASN A 141 12.60 6.36 0.38
N GLY A 142 11.83 5.28 0.53
CA GLY A 142 11.06 4.59 -0.49
C GLY A 142 11.84 3.55 -1.29
N SER A 143 13.12 3.29 -0.96
CA SER A 143 13.96 2.36 -1.71
C SER A 143 15.26 1.99 -0.99
N PHE A 144 16.15 1.33 -1.72
CA PHE A 144 17.51 1.06 -1.29
C PHE A 144 18.44 1.00 -2.50
N TYR A 145 19.75 1.01 -2.24
CA TYR A 145 20.74 0.67 -3.26
C TYR A 145 21.91 -0.10 -2.66
N CYS A 146 22.60 -0.85 -3.52
CA CYS A 146 23.75 -1.64 -3.14
C CYS A 146 25.07 -0.94 -3.55
N LYS A 147 26.09 -1.04 -2.70
CA LYS A 147 27.48 -0.60 -2.96
C LYS A 147 28.40 -1.82 -2.92
N CYS A 148 29.37 -1.87 -3.85
CA CYS A 148 30.45 -2.87 -3.85
C CYS A 148 31.73 -2.26 -3.29
N ASN A 149 32.46 -2.97 -2.43
CA ASN A 149 33.75 -2.54 -1.90
C ASN A 149 34.77 -2.38 -3.04
N GLY A 150 35.30 -1.16 -3.20
CA GLY A 150 36.15 -0.79 -4.34
C GLY A 150 37.44 -1.60 -4.51
N GLY A 151 37.89 -1.72 -5.76
CA GLY A 151 39.12 -2.40 -6.16
C GLY A 151 38.96 -3.07 -7.53
N SER A 152 38.37 -4.26 -7.52
CA SER A 152 38.11 -5.07 -8.71
C SER A 152 36.65 -5.53 -8.79
N SER A 153 35.70 -4.87 -8.14
CA SER A 153 34.28 -5.21 -8.20
C SER A 153 33.43 -4.00 -8.60
N SER A 154 32.38 -4.26 -9.38
CA SER A 154 31.42 -3.28 -9.91
C SER A 154 30.02 -3.77 -9.64
N LEU A 155 29.07 -2.84 -9.48
CA LEU A 155 27.66 -3.20 -9.41
C LEU A 155 27.20 -3.74 -10.77
N SER A 156 26.49 -4.86 -10.76
CA SER A 156 25.85 -5.50 -11.92
C SER A 156 24.63 -4.70 -12.38
N GLY A 157 24.13 -4.99 -13.59
CA GLY A 157 22.93 -4.35 -14.15
C GLY A 157 21.62 -4.73 -13.44
N ASP A 158 21.63 -5.75 -12.58
CA ASP A 158 20.52 -6.09 -11.67
C ASP A 158 20.40 -5.13 -10.46
N GLY A 159 21.44 -4.32 -10.21
CA GLY A 159 21.51 -3.36 -9.11
C GLY A 159 21.76 -3.96 -7.72
N VAL A 160 21.97 -5.28 -7.61
CA VAL A 160 22.15 -5.98 -6.31
C VAL A 160 23.40 -6.83 -6.24
N SER A 161 23.93 -7.28 -7.38
CA SER A 161 25.10 -8.15 -7.44
C SER A 161 26.40 -7.40 -7.70
N CYS A 162 27.50 -7.90 -7.14
CA CYS A 162 28.84 -7.38 -7.34
C CYS A 162 29.63 -8.30 -8.26
N ILE A 163 30.03 -7.79 -9.43
CA ILE A 163 30.81 -8.54 -10.42
C ILE A 163 32.27 -8.14 -10.38
N GLU A 164 33.17 -9.12 -10.46
CA GLU A 164 34.59 -8.83 -10.60
C GLU A 164 34.92 -8.19 -11.95
N ILE A 165 35.48 -6.99 -11.91
CA ILE A 165 36.17 -6.34 -13.03
C ILE A 165 37.53 -7.01 -13.14
N LYS A 166 37.66 -8.02 -14.01
CA LYS A 166 38.99 -8.53 -14.38
C LYS A 166 39.66 -7.45 -15.21
N PRO A 167 40.75 -6.80 -14.75
CA PRO A 167 41.52 -5.95 -15.63
C PRO A 167 42.01 -6.83 -16.77
N THR A 168 41.48 -6.62 -17.97
CA THR A 168 42.08 -7.21 -19.17
C THR A 168 43.52 -6.70 -19.21
N PRO A 169 44.53 -7.59 -19.16
CA PRO A 169 45.89 -7.13 -19.35
C PRO A 169 45.93 -6.46 -20.73
N HIS A 170 46.52 -5.26 -20.81
CA HIS A 170 46.79 -4.53 -22.05
C HIS A 170 47.35 -5.49 -23.11
N LYS A 171 46.47 -6.10 -23.90
CA LYS A 171 46.83 -6.93 -25.03
C LYS A 171 46.18 -6.28 -26.22
N TYR A 172 46.97 -5.48 -26.91
CA TYR A 172 46.67 -5.01 -28.26
C TYR A 172 46.23 -6.21 -29.09
N GLN A 173 45.00 -6.19 -29.57
CA GLN A 173 44.57 -7.13 -30.61
C GLN A 173 44.87 -6.48 -31.95
N SER A 174 45.59 -7.20 -32.82
CA SER A 174 45.79 -6.77 -34.20
C SER A 174 44.78 -7.48 -35.10
N THR A 175 44.06 -6.71 -35.91
CA THR A 175 43.20 -7.27 -36.97
C THR A 175 43.61 -6.71 -38.31
N GLN A 176 43.62 -7.57 -39.34
CA GLN A 176 43.81 -7.14 -40.72
C GLN A 176 42.45 -6.80 -41.31
N ILE A 177 42.25 -5.52 -41.62
CA ILE A 177 41.09 -5.03 -42.37
C ILE A 177 41.65 -4.42 -43.65
N GLY A 178 41.60 -5.19 -44.75
CA GLY A 178 42.36 -4.86 -45.96
C GLY A 178 43.86 -5.09 -45.80
N ASN A 179 44.71 -4.22 -46.37
CA ASN A 179 46.18 -4.31 -46.31
C ASN A 179 46.79 -3.57 -45.09
N SER A 180 46.00 -3.24 -44.08
CA SER A 180 46.44 -2.45 -42.92
C SER A 180 46.28 -3.25 -41.62
N MET A 181 47.30 -3.17 -40.75
CA MET A 181 47.22 -3.68 -39.38
C MET A 181 46.67 -2.58 -38.48
N ASN A 182 45.55 -2.84 -37.83
CA ASN A 182 44.96 -1.95 -36.83
C ASN A 182 45.17 -2.53 -35.44
N GLU A 183 45.56 -1.68 -34.48
CA GLU A 183 45.70 -2.01 -33.06
C GLU A 183 44.51 -1.44 -32.27
N TYR A 184 43.99 -2.24 -31.33
CA TYR A 184 42.85 -1.88 -30.50
C TYR A 184 43.23 -2.02 -29.03
N GLU A 185 42.88 -1.03 -28.23
CA GLU A 185 42.95 -1.11 -26.76
C GLU A 185 41.54 -1.25 -26.17
N PRO A 186 41.34 -2.17 -25.21
CA PRO A 186 40.10 -2.24 -24.45
C PRO A 186 40.04 -1.03 -23.51
N VAL A 187 39.01 -0.20 -23.64
CA VAL A 187 38.75 0.92 -22.74
C VAL A 187 37.63 0.53 -21.78
N VAL A 188 37.85 0.79 -20.49
CA VAL A 188 36.81 0.66 -19.47
C VAL A 188 35.98 1.94 -19.48
N VAL A 189 34.77 1.87 -20.05
CA VAL A 189 33.80 2.95 -19.93
C VAL A 189 33.16 2.84 -18.55
N LYS A 190 33.27 3.90 -17.75
CA LYS A 190 32.72 3.95 -16.39
C LYS A 190 31.49 4.85 -16.38
N GLU A 191 30.31 4.28 -16.22
CA GLU A 191 29.08 5.05 -16.01
C GLU A 191 28.89 5.25 -14.51
N VAL A 192 28.80 6.51 -14.07
CA VAL A 192 28.63 6.82 -12.66
C VAL A 192 27.15 6.70 -12.30
N VAL A 193 26.82 5.76 -11.41
CA VAL A 193 25.48 5.64 -10.87
C VAL A 193 25.33 6.65 -9.74
N LYS A 194 24.36 7.55 -9.87
CA LYS A 194 24.00 8.51 -8.82
C LYS A 194 22.58 8.28 -8.32
N VAL A 195 22.42 8.24 -7.00
CA VAL A 195 21.12 8.25 -6.31
C VAL A 195 21.07 9.53 -5.48
N ASP A 196 20.04 10.37 -5.71
CA ASP A 196 19.88 11.69 -5.08
C ASP A 196 21.10 12.62 -5.18
N GLY A 197 21.88 12.46 -6.25
CA GLY A 197 23.09 13.24 -6.51
C GLY A 197 24.37 12.69 -5.88
N GLU A 198 24.29 11.65 -5.04
CA GLU A 198 25.45 10.95 -4.48
C GLU A 198 25.90 9.83 -5.43
N THR A 199 27.20 9.72 -5.69
CA THR A 199 27.77 8.60 -6.45
C THR A 199 27.69 7.32 -5.62
N VAL A 200 26.86 6.37 -6.05
CA VAL A 200 26.63 5.09 -5.37
C VAL A 200 27.33 3.92 -6.04
N GLY A 201 27.81 4.08 -7.27
CA GLY A 201 28.50 3.02 -7.96
C GLY A 201 29.08 3.48 -9.29
N GLN A 202 29.83 2.58 -9.92
CA GLN A 202 30.28 2.70 -11.29
C GLN A 202 29.83 1.45 -12.02
N ILE A 203 29.17 1.57 -13.17
CA ILE A 203 28.96 0.47 -14.12
C ILE A 203 30.14 0.50 -15.06
N SER A 204 30.81 -0.63 -15.24
CA SER A 204 31.92 -0.75 -16.19
C SER A 204 31.45 -1.50 -17.44
N SER A 205 31.54 -0.87 -18.62
CA SER A 205 31.36 -1.55 -19.91
C SER A 205 32.69 -1.58 -20.69
N TYR A 206 32.83 -2.55 -21.59
CA TYR A 206 34.04 -2.72 -22.41
C TYR A 206 33.74 -2.28 -23.85
N ASP A 207 34.44 -1.26 -24.31
CA ASP A 207 34.47 -0.87 -25.72
C ASP A 207 35.89 -1.02 -26.30
N ASN A 208 35.98 -1.44 -27.56
CA ASN A 208 37.24 -1.53 -28.29
C ASN A 208 37.43 -0.26 -29.14
N ILE A 209 38.39 0.60 -28.78
CA ILE A 209 38.71 1.80 -29.56
C ILE A 209 39.83 1.50 -30.56
N GLN A 210 39.63 1.91 -31.82
CA GLN A 210 40.65 1.85 -32.88
C GLN A 210 41.72 2.91 -32.65
N ILE A 211 42.98 2.49 -32.54
CA ILE A 211 44.13 3.40 -32.51
C ILE A 211 44.60 3.53 -33.96
N LYS A 212 44.42 4.70 -34.59
CA LYS A 212 44.70 4.88 -36.03
C LYS A 212 46.15 4.51 -36.42
N GLY A 213 46.23 3.89 -37.61
CA GLY A 213 47.38 3.40 -38.38
C GLY A 213 48.79 3.97 -38.14
N ILE A 214 49.74 3.04 -38.02
CA ILE A 214 51.18 3.25 -38.05
C ILE A 214 51.59 3.94 -39.37
N SER A 215 51.97 5.21 -39.35
CA SER A 215 52.80 5.79 -40.41
C SER A 215 54.27 5.64 -40.02
N GLN A 216 55.03 4.84 -40.78
CA GLN A 216 56.46 4.67 -40.57
C GLN A 216 57.18 6.01 -40.67
N HIS A 217 57.67 6.54 -39.55
CA HIS A 217 58.75 7.53 -39.54
C HIS A 217 59.72 7.21 -38.41
N ASN A 218 60.90 6.71 -38.79
CA ASN A 218 62.16 6.68 -38.04
C ASN A 218 62.05 6.62 -36.50
N GLY A 219 61.80 5.43 -35.97
CA GLY A 219 62.56 4.91 -34.84
C GLY A 219 62.15 5.29 -33.40
N GLN A 220 61.20 6.19 -33.16
CA GLN A 220 60.71 6.44 -31.79
C GLN A 220 59.37 7.19 -31.80
N GLN A 221 58.25 6.48 -31.61
CA GLN A 221 56.94 7.12 -31.37
C GLN A 221 56.15 6.34 -30.32
N ARG A 222 55.81 7.03 -29.23
CA ARG A 222 54.74 6.64 -28.30
C ARG A 222 53.43 7.13 -28.92
N PRO A 223 52.32 6.38 -28.85
CA PRO A 223 51.03 6.89 -29.28
C PRO A 223 50.65 8.11 -28.43
N ASP A 224 50.24 9.20 -29.10
CA ASP A 224 49.63 10.34 -28.42
C ASP A 224 48.31 9.87 -27.80
N ARG A 225 48.26 9.89 -26.47
CA ARG A 225 47.07 9.54 -25.68
C ARG A 225 46.06 10.68 -25.78
N GLU A 226 45.01 10.51 -26.59
CA GLU A 226 43.73 11.12 -26.25
C GLU A 226 43.02 10.17 -25.30
N THR A 227 43.10 10.46 -24.00
CA THR A 227 42.21 9.84 -23.00
C THR A 227 40.79 10.28 -23.32
N ALA A 228 40.04 9.44 -24.02
CA ALA A 228 38.62 9.66 -24.22
C ALA A 228 37.86 9.19 -22.97
N GLU A 229 37.70 10.09 -22.01
CA GLU A 229 36.77 9.92 -20.90
C GLU A 229 35.35 10.18 -21.43
N TYR A 230 34.54 9.13 -21.59
CA TYR A 230 33.13 9.26 -21.89
C TYR A 230 32.34 9.06 -20.58
N GLU A 231 31.78 10.15 -20.05
CA GLU A 231 30.84 10.13 -18.93
C GLU A 231 29.43 9.90 -19.47
N ASN A 232 28.88 8.70 -19.31
CA ASN A 232 27.45 8.46 -19.49
C ASN A 232 26.77 8.31 -18.12
N LEU A 233 25.64 9.01 -17.95
CA LEU A 233 24.85 9.04 -16.72
C LEU A 233 23.75 7.98 -16.80
N VAL A 234 23.86 6.91 -16.02
CA VAL A 234 22.77 5.94 -15.84
C VAL A 234 22.05 6.21 -14.53
N ILE A 235 20.81 6.67 -14.65
CA ILE A 235 19.90 6.88 -13.52
C ILE A 235 19.04 5.62 -13.39
N PHE A 236 19.35 4.75 -12.44
CA PHE A 236 18.41 3.70 -12.05
C PHE A 236 17.33 4.33 -11.16
N ARG A 237 16.14 4.52 -11.73
CA ARG A 237 14.91 4.66 -10.95
C ARG A 237 14.18 3.33 -11.07
N LYS A 238 13.92 2.67 -9.94
CA LYS A 238 12.78 1.75 -9.86
C LYS A 238 11.58 2.58 -9.44
#